data_AF-A0A2E5MKU9-F1
#
_entry.id   AF-A0A2E5MKU9-F1
#
_cell.length_a   1.000
_cell.length_b   1.000
_cell.length_c   1.000
_cell.angle_alpha   90.00
_cell.angle_beta   90.00
_cell.angle_gamma   90.00
#
_symmetry.space_group_name_H-M   'P 1'
#
loop_
_entity.id
_entity.type
_entity.pdbx_description
1 polymer ?
#
loop_
_entity_poly.entity_id
_entity_poly.type
_entity_poly.pdbx_seq_one_letter_code
_entity_poly.pdbx_strand_id
1 'polypeptide(L)'
;MAPVVSQAAPQCQPQTEYEKLYCQIKAKDANVALPSFEDFRRNDPQVQALLLKRPAARWGLAVPSPKVAPRPENSAAPKASAQVTPPAIEPPSRKSPAFGNTGLGECILQGDSIRCPGRQFELVSNQPNRALPNGVLSEENKLGLPSFTGDLKDEVSVRRYLSTAYDRYIVKMLEIGLGGATMSFTRFYNGFWRHQSQGVDYAQRMESTYHYLKQDKKTLAVKARLHSKLPANLDNCSAVNGDILVCDDVATSWVFVRAG
;
A
#
# COMPACT_ATOMS: atom_id res chain seq x y z
N MET A 1 34.73 -30.63 17.89
CA MET A 1 34.39 -29.74 16.76
C MET A 1 33.15 -30.30 16.09
N ALA A 2 32.00 -29.65 16.30
CA ALA A 2 30.74 -30.04 15.66
C ALA A 2 30.73 -29.49 14.22
N PRO A 3 30.17 -30.22 13.24
CA PRO A 3 30.10 -29.75 11.88
C PRO A 3 29.08 -28.61 11.78
N VAL A 4 29.49 -27.52 11.15
CA VAL A 4 28.61 -26.41 10.77
C VAL A 4 27.66 -26.94 9.70
N VAL A 5 26.39 -27.08 10.06
CA VAL A 5 25.31 -27.34 9.10
C VAL A 5 25.17 -26.10 8.23
N SER A 6 25.73 -26.16 7.02
CA SER A 6 25.50 -25.17 5.98
C SER A 6 24.01 -25.18 5.66
N GLN A 7 23.28 -24.16 6.12
CA GLN A 7 21.89 -23.96 5.72
C GLN A 7 21.85 -23.84 4.20
N ALA A 8 21.22 -24.81 3.55
CA ALA A 8 20.99 -24.79 2.12
C ALA A 8 20.25 -23.49 1.76
N ALA A 9 20.78 -22.77 0.77
CA ALA A 9 20.07 -21.65 0.17
C ALA A 9 18.67 -22.14 -0.26
N PRO A 10 17.58 -21.37 -0.01
CA PRO A 10 16.27 -21.75 -0.49
C PRO A 10 16.36 -21.98 -1.99
N GLN A 11 16.00 -23.19 -2.42
CA GLN A 11 16.09 -23.62 -3.82
C GLN A 11 15.18 -22.73 -4.66
N CYS A 12 15.79 -21.72 -5.29
CA CYS A 12 15.11 -20.81 -6.18
C CYS A 12 14.99 -21.53 -7.53
N GLN A 13 13.80 -22.04 -7.84
CA GLN A 13 13.49 -22.69 -9.12
C GLN A 13 12.54 -21.79 -9.92
N PRO A 14 13.07 -20.74 -10.60
CA PRO A 14 12.24 -19.73 -11.22
C PRO A 14 11.60 -20.22 -12.51
N GLN A 15 10.30 -19.99 -12.65
CA GLN A 15 9.51 -20.29 -13.85
C GLN A 15 9.14 -19.04 -14.65
N THR A 16 9.21 -17.86 -14.03
CA THR A 16 8.91 -16.57 -14.66
C THR A 16 10.12 -15.63 -14.64
N GLU A 17 10.15 -14.62 -15.52
CA GLU A 17 11.22 -13.61 -15.53
C GLU A 17 11.32 -12.81 -14.22
N TYR A 18 10.19 -12.60 -13.54
CA TYR A 18 10.17 -11.99 -12.21
C TYR A 18 10.78 -12.91 -11.16
N GLU A 19 10.47 -14.20 -11.18
CA GLU A 19 11.09 -15.16 -10.27
C GLU A 19 12.60 -15.27 -10.51
N LYS A 20 13.06 -15.24 -11.77
CA LYS A 20 14.50 -15.20 -12.09
C LYS A 20 15.16 -13.97 -11.47
N LEU A 21 14.52 -12.81 -11.60
CA LEU A 21 15.02 -11.56 -11.04
C LEU A 21 15.01 -11.56 -9.51
N TYR A 22 13.99 -12.15 -8.88
CA TYR A 22 13.95 -12.41 -7.44
C TYR A 22 15.17 -13.24 -7.00
N CYS A 23 15.45 -14.36 -7.68
CA CYS A 23 16.58 -15.22 -7.35
C CYS A 23 17.91 -14.48 -7.46
N GLN A 24 18.09 -13.67 -8.50
CA GLN A 24 19.30 -12.86 -8.70
C GLN A 24 19.50 -11.82 -7.60
N ILE A 25 18.42 -11.16 -7.15
CA ILE A 25 18.49 -10.16 -6.08
C ILE A 25 18.82 -10.83 -4.73
N LYS A 26 18.21 -11.98 -4.42
CA LYS A 26 18.51 -12.75 -3.21
C LYS A 26 19.93 -13.33 -3.19
N ALA A 27 20.50 -13.67 -4.35
CA ALA A 27 21.89 -14.09 -4.47
C ALA A 27 22.88 -12.94 -4.23
N LYS A 28 22.51 -11.70 -4.57
CA LYS A 28 23.33 -10.50 -4.31
C LYS A 28 23.22 -10.02 -2.86
N ASP A 29 22.04 -10.16 -2.26
CA ASP A 29 21.79 -9.81 -0.86
C ASP A 29 20.71 -10.73 -0.27
N ALA A 30 21.14 -11.71 0.54
CA ALA A 30 20.22 -12.64 1.20
C ALA A 30 19.25 -11.93 2.17
N ASN A 31 19.68 -10.79 2.74
CA ASN A 31 18.95 -10.00 3.72
C ASN A 31 18.05 -8.93 3.09
N VAL A 32 18.01 -8.85 1.76
CA VAL A 32 17.10 -7.95 1.05
C VAL A 32 15.66 -8.19 1.49
N ALA A 33 14.97 -7.08 1.79
CA ALA A 33 13.58 -7.08 2.28
C ALA A 33 12.60 -7.45 1.16
N LEU A 34 12.60 -8.73 0.80
CA LEU A 34 11.65 -9.37 -0.09
C LEU A 34 10.91 -10.48 0.68
N PRO A 35 9.64 -10.76 0.33
CA PRO A 35 8.90 -11.90 0.90
C PRO A 35 9.60 -13.22 0.57
N SER A 36 9.15 -14.34 1.16
CA SER A 36 9.67 -15.66 0.80
C SER A 36 9.46 -15.95 -0.69
N PHE A 37 10.22 -16.88 -1.28
CA PHE A 37 10.08 -17.19 -2.71
C PHE A 37 8.67 -17.70 -3.06
N GLU A 38 8.09 -18.51 -2.17
CA GLU A 38 6.72 -19.01 -2.30
C GLU A 38 5.68 -17.89 -2.22
N ASP A 39 5.84 -16.97 -1.27
CA ASP A 39 4.95 -15.82 -1.16
C ASP A 39 5.10 -14.88 -2.36
N PHE A 40 6.33 -14.70 -2.84
CA PHE A 40 6.62 -13.92 -4.05
C PHE A 40 5.91 -14.50 -5.28
N ARG A 41 6.00 -15.82 -5.47
CA ARG A 41 5.40 -16.56 -6.60
C ARG A 41 3.87 -16.47 -6.63
N ARG A 42 3.23 -16.37 -5.46
CA ARG A 42 1.77 -16.24 -5.35
C ARG A 42 1.23 -14.88 -5.77
N ASN A 43 2.09 -13.87 -5.91
CA ASN A 43 1.69 -12.55 -6.39
C ASN A 43 1.53 -12.54 -7.91
N ASP A 44 0.61 -11.72 -8.41
CA ASP A 44 0.47 -11.50 -9.85
C ASP A 44 1.69 -10.74 -10.43
N PRO A 45 1.92 -10.80 -11.76
CA PRO A 45 3.04 -10.15 -12.45
C PRO A 45 3.27 -8.67 -12.09
N GLN A 46 2.22 -7.90 -11.81
CA GLN A 46 2.33 -6.48 -11.48
C GLN A 46 2.86 -6.29 -10.06
N VAL A 47 2.38 -7.08 -9.10
CA VAL A 47 2.88 -7.05 -7.72
C VAL A 47 4.29 -7.62 -7.65
N GLN A 48 4.59 -8.69 -8.38
CA GLN A 48 5.95 -9.20 -8.53
C GLN A 48 6.89 -8.12 -9.06
N ALA A 49 6.51 -7.40 -10.11
CA ALA A 49 7.30 -6.28 -10.65
C ALA A 49 7.51 -5.17 -9.62
N LEU A 50 6.49 -4.81 -8.83
CA LEU A 50 6.56 -3.75 -7.84
C LEU A 50 7.51 -4.11 -6.69
N LEU A 51 7.42 -5.34 -6.19
CA LEU A 51 8.31 -5.86 -5.14
C LEU A 51 9.78 -5.86 -5.59
N LEU A 52 10.03 -6.10 -6.89
CA LEU A 52 11.37 -6.12 -7.45
C LEU A 52 11.90 -4.73 -7.82
N LYS A 53 11.05 -3.73 -8.07
CA LYS A 53 11.45 -2.42 -8.62
C LYS A 53 12.57 -1.73 -7.84
N ARG A 54 12.41 -1.58 -6.52
CA ARG A 54 13.41 -0.91 -5.68
C ARG A 54 14.66 -1.78 -5.45
N PRO A 55 14.55 -3.08 -5.11
CA PRO A 55 15.72 -3.95 -4.97
C PRO A 55 16.52 -4.15 -6.26
N ALA A 56 15.86 -4.21 -7.42
CA ALA A 56 16.51 -4.35 -8.73
C ALA A 56 17.28 -3.09 -9.14
N ALA A 57 16.70 -1.91 -8.90
CA ALA A 57 17.33 -0.63 -9.24
C ALA A 57 18.67 -0.41 -8.53
N ARG A 58 18.82 -0.90 -7.30
CA ARG A 58 20.08 -0.84 -6.53
C ARG A 58 21.25 -1.55 -7.21
N TRP A 59 20.95 -2.49 -8.09
CA TRP A 59 21.93 -3.32 -8.79
C TRP A 59 21.91 -3.10 -10.31
N GLY A 60 21.27 -2.03 -10.77
CA GLY A 60 21.14 -1.71 -12.20
C GLY A 60 20.34 -2.75 -13.00
N LEU A 61 19.52 -3.57 -12.34
CA LEU A 61 18.72 -4.61 -12.99
C LEU A 61 17.39 -4.02 -13.46
N ALA A 62 17.05 -4.25 -14.72
CA ALA A 62 15.77 -3.83 -15.28
C ALA A 62 14.66 -4.81 -14.88
N VAL A 63 13.53 -4.29 -14.40
CA VAL A 63 12.33 -5.09 -14.13
C VAL A 63 11.46 -5.13 -15.39
N PRO A 64 11.10 -6.32 -15.93
CA PRO A 64 10.21 -6.41 -17.09
C PRO A 64 8.86 -5.72 -16.81
N SER A 65 8.31 -5.02 -17.80
CA SER A 65 6.94 -4.51 -17.71
C SER A 65 5.94 -5.67 -17.80
N PRO A 66 4.89 -5.73 -16.97
CA PRO A 66 3.92 -6.83 -17.02
C PRO A 66 3.23 -6.84 -18.39
N LYS A 67 3.34 -7.94 -19.14
CA LYS A 67 2.63 -8.12 -20.41
C LYS A 67 1.15 -8.39 -20.12
N VAL A 68 0.26 -7.52 -20.60
CA VAL A 68 -1.19 -7.77 -20.63
C VAL A 68 -1.47 -8.84 -21.70
N ALA A 69 -2.09 -9.96 -21.32
CA ALA A 69 -2.43 -11.02 -22.28
C ALA A 69 -3.52 -10.53 -23.27
N PRO A 70 -3.47 -10.91 -24.56
CA PRO A 70 -4.54 -10.59 -25.51
C PRO A 70 -5.79 -11.43 -25.24
N ARG A 71 -6.97 -10.81 -25.38
CA ARG A 71 -8.28 -11.48 -25.36
C ARG A 71 -8.44 -12.31 -26.65
N PRO A 72 -8.98 -13.54 -26.62
CA PRO A 72 -9.17 -14.35 -27.83
C PRO A 72 -10.32 -13.79 -28.67
N GLU A 73 -10.03 -13.48 -29.93
CA GLU A 73 -10.99 -13.15 -30.98
C GLU A 73 -11.54 -14.44 -31.62
N ASN A 74 -12.86 -14.59 -31.67
CA ASN A 74 -13.53 -15.54 -32.56
C ASN A 74 -14.32 -14.79 -33.64
N SER A 75 -13.77 -14.88 -34.86
CA SER A 75 -14.41 -15.03 -36.19
C SER A 75 -15.67 -14.23 -36.53
N ALA A 76 -15.57 -13.31 -37.50
CA ALA A 76 -15.77 -13.61 -38.94
C ALA A 76 -15.91 -12.32 -39.77
N ALA A 77 -15.05 -12.17 -40.78
CA ALA A 77 -15.21 -11.25 -41.93
C ALA A 77 -16.19 -11.89 -42.97
N PRO A 78 -16.61 -11.28 -44.12
CA PRO A 78 -15.90 -10.23 -44.87
C PRO A 78 -16.73 -9.22 -45.72
N LYS A 79 -16.09 -8.13 -46.18
CA LYS A 79 -15.77 -7.84 -47.61
C LYS A 79 -15.45 -6.35 -47.86
N ALA A 80 -14.29 -6.13 -48.51
CA ALA A 80 -13.93 -5.22 -49.62
C ALA A 80 -14.54 -3.79 -49.67
N SER A 81 -13.88 -2.72 -50.11
CA SER A 81 -12.55 -2.39 -50.65
C SER A 81 -12.59 -0.89 -50.94
N ALA A 82 -11.59 -0.09 -50.55
CA ALA A 82 -11.05 1.03 -51.33
C ALA A 82 -9.97 1.77 -50.52
N GLN A 83 -8.86 2.02 -51.20
CA GLN A 83 -7.61 2.61 -50.73
C GLN A 83 -7.74 4.11 -50.43
N VAL A 84 -7.11 4.58 -49.34
CA VAL A 84 -6.31 5.82 -49.31
C VAL A 84 -5.16 5.63 -48.30
N THR A 85 -3.92 5.81 -48.74
CA THR A 85 -2.68 5.81 -47.94
C THR A 85 -2.57 7.05 -47.03
N PRO A 86 -1.76 7.01 -45.94
CA PRO A 86 -2.10 7.64 -44.67
C PRO A 86 -1.38 8.97 -44.39
N PRO A 87 -1.99 9.92 -43.65
CA PRO A 87 -1.25 10.82 -42.77
C PRO A 87 -0.94 10.10 -41.45
N ALA A 88 0.29 10.26 -40.96
CA ALA A 88 0.72 9.75 -39.66
C ALA A 88 -0.18 10.30 -38.54
N ILE A 89 -1.02 9.43 -37.98
CA ILE A 89 -1.70 9.68 -36.72
C ILE A 89 -0.86 8.99 -35.64
N GLU A 90 -0.20 9.83 -34.85
CA GLU A 90 0.42 9.50 -33.58
C GLU A 90 -0.48 8.54 -32.77
N PRO A 91 0.01 7.37 -32.34
CA PRO A 91 -0.80 6.47 -31.54
C PRO A 91 -1.22 7.18 -30.24
N PRO A 92 -2.51 7.16 -29.88
CA PRO A 92 -2.98 7.81 -28.67
C PRO A 92 -2.21 7.25 -27.48
N SER A 93 -1.56 8.18 -26.76
CA SER A 93 -0.89 7.96 -25.49
C SER A 93 -1.75 7.07 -24.59
N ARG A 94 -1.41 5.78 -24.52
CA ARG A 94 -2.06 4.82 -23.62
C ARG A 94 -1.58 5.13 -22.21
N LYS A 95 -2.25 6.09 -21.57
CA LYS A 95 -2.26 6.21 -20.12
C LYS A 95 -2.84 4.91 -19.58
N SER A 96 -2.01 4.10 -18.93
CA SER A 96 -2.49 3.13 -17.96
C SER A 96 -3.41 3.87 -16.98
N PRO A 97 -4.54 3.29 -16.54
CA PRO A 97 -5.32 3.90 -15.48
C PRO A 97 -4.45 3.85 -14.22
N ALA A 98 -3.92 5.02 -13.86
CA ALA A 98 -3.52 5.29 -12.49
C ALA A 98 -4.69 4.87 -11.58
N PHE A 99 -4.38 4.34 -10.39
CA PHE A 99 -5.32 4.44 -9.29
C PHE A 99 -5.79 5.90 -9.27
N GLY A 100 -7.08 6.09 -9.55
CA GLY A 100 -7.59 7.25 -10.28
C GLY A 100 -7.08 8.57 -9.73
N ASN A 101 -6.70 9.49 -10.64
CA ASN A 101 -6.34 10.89 -10.37
C ASN A 101 -6.56 11.30 -8.91
N THR A 102 -5.60 10.97 -8.05
CA THR A 102 -5.48 11.65 -6.77
C THR A 102 -5.31 13.10 -7.19
N GLY A 103 -6.23 13.99 -6.81
CA GLY A 103 -6.21 15.42 -7.15
C GLY A 103 -5.00 16.17 -6.55
N LEU A 104 -3.83 15.52 -6.56
CA LEU A 104 -2.54 15.91 -6.04
C LEU A 104 -1.57 16.34 -7.15
N GLY A 105 -1.99 16.33 -8.42
CA GLY A 105 -1.10 16.64 -9.56
C GLY A 105 -0.49 18.04 -9.50
N GLU A 106 -1.14 18.98 -8.82
CA GLU A 106 -0.63 20.34 -8.57
C GLU A 106 -0.13 20.53 -7.13
N CYS A 107 -0.06 19.45 -6.34
CA CYS A 107 0.42 19.52 -4.98
C CYS A 107 1.94 19.37 -4.89
N ILE A 108 2.55 20.06 -3.94
CA ILE A 108 3.98 20.09 -3.69
C ILE A 108 4.23 19.68 -2.24
N LEU A 109 5.08 18.69 -2.05
CA LEU A 109 5.59 18.32 -0.73
C LEU A 109 6.66 19.31 -0.29
N GLN A 110 6.48 19.92 0.88
CA GLN A 110 7.36 20.91 1.48
C GLN A 110 7.62 20.53 2.94
N GLY A 111 8.57 19.61 3.14
CA GLY A 111 8.94 19.11 4.47
C GLY A 111 7.76 18.42 5.16
N ASP A 112 7.32 18.99 6.28
CA ASP A 112 6.18 18.51 7.07
C ASP A 112 4.81 18.98 6.51
N SER A 113 4.77 19.62 5.34
CA SER A 113 3.53 20.13 4.73
C SER A 113 3.34 19.70 3.28
N ILE A 114 2.09 19.59 2.84
CA ILE A 114 1.71 19.40 1.42
C ILE A 114 0.86 20.60 1.01
N ARG A 115 1.32 21.35 0.01
CA ARG A 115 0.58 22.50 -0.54
C ARG A 115 -0.06 22.12 -1.85
N CYS A 116 -1.35 22.38 -1.95
CA CYS A 116 -2.17 22.21 -3.14
C CYS A 116 -2.83 23.54 -3.50
N PRO A 117 -3.35 23.71 -4.72
CA PRO A 117 -4.17 24.88 -5.05
C PRO A 117 -5.32 25.06 -4.05
N GLY A 118 -5.32 26.20 -3.35
CA GLY A 118 -6.34 26.59 -2.37
C GLY A 118 -6.39 25.75 -1.08
N ARG A 119 -5.43 24.84 -0.85
CA ARG A 119 -5.44 23.93 0.31
C ARG A 119 -4.02 23.64 0.79
N GLN A 120 -3.81 23.59 2.10
CA GLN A 120 -2.56 23.16 2.71
C GLN A 120 -2.85 22.04 3.70
N PHE A 121 -1.96 21.06 3.78
CA PHE A 121 -2.04 19.95 4.71
C PHE A 121 -0.75 19.87 5.53
N GLU A 122 -0.87 19.57 6.82
CA GLU A 122 0.22 19.48 7.77
C GLU A 122 0.39 18.06 8.29
N LEU A 123 1.63 17.61 8.43
CA LEU A 123 1.97 16.31 8.97
C LEU A 123 1.50 16.22 10.43
N VAL A 124 0.71 15.20 10.73
CA VAL A 124 0.19 14.98 12.07
C VAL A 124 1.19 14.19 12.91
N SER A 125 1.37 14.64 14.15
CA SER A 125 2.13 13.96 15.19
C SER A 125 1.20 13.23 16.17
N ASN A 126 1.76 12.36 17.01
CA ASN A 126 1.02 11.81 18.14
C ASN A 126 0.71 12.92 19.16
N GLN A 127 -0.54 12.97 19.62
CA GLN A 127 -1.01 14.00 20.55
C GLN A 127 -0.95 13.50 22.00
N PRO A 128 -0.61 14.35 22.98
CA PRO A 128 -0.72 13.99 24.40
C PRO A 128 -2.19 13.89 24.82
N ASN A 129 -2.50 13.12 25.87
CA ASN A 129 -3.89 12.90 26.32
C ASN A 129 -4.64 14.19 26.63
N ARG A 130 -3.95 15.21 27.16
CA ARG A 130 -4.52 16.53 27.46
C ARG A 130 -5.02 17.31 26.24
N ALA A 131 -4.56 16.95 25.05
CA ALA A 131 -4.97 17.58 23.79
C ALA A 131 -6.15 16.84 23.12
N LEU A 132 -6.52 15.67 23.65
CA LEU A 132 -7.60 14.86 23.10
C LEU A 132 -8.97 15.35 23.60
N PRO A 133 -10.01 15.33 22.75
CA PRO A 133 -11.37 15.58 23.19
C PRO A 133 -11.81 14.59 24.28
N ASN A 134 -12.72 15.01 25.15
CA ASN A 134 -13.26 14.15 26.19
C ASN A 134 -13.97 12.93 25.58
N GLY A 135 -13.76 11.76 26.18
CA GLY A 135 -14.44 10.53 25.78
C GLY A 135 -13.82 9.79 24.58
N VAL A 136 -12.82 10.32 23.86
CA VAL A 136 -12.24 9.59 22.72
C VAL A 136 -11.50 8.31 23.13
N LEU A 137 -11.07 8.18 24.39
CA LEU A 137 -10.46 6.94 24.90
C LEU A 137 -11.46 6.02 25.61
N SER A 138 -12.76 6.34 25.58
CA SER A 138 -13.83 5.57 26.23
C SER A 138 -14.12 4.25 25.52
N GLU A 139 -14.95 3.38 26.10
CA GLU A 139 -15.30 2.09 25.49
C GLU A 139 -16.27 2.24 24.32
N GLU A 140 -17.07 3.29 24.34
CA GLU A 140 -18.06 3.68 23.34
C GLU A 140 -17.37 4.07 22.03
N ASN A 141 -16.14 4.56 22.11
CA ASN A 141 -15.35 4.85 20.92
C ASN A 141 -14.87 3.54 20.26
N LYS A 142 -15.57 3.05 19.24
CA LYS A 142 -15.20 1.83 18.49
C LYS A 142 -14.49 2.13 17.18
N LEU A 143 -13.59 1.24 16.77
CA LEU A 143 -12.96 1.30 15.45
C LEU A 143 -14.05 1.13 14.37
N GLY A 144 -14.91 0.13 14.53
CA GLY A 144 -16.11 -0.09 13.73
C GLY A 144 -15.84 -0.40 12.26
N LEU A 145 -14.79 -1.18 11.97
CA LEU A 145 -14.62 -1.72 10.61
C LEU A 145 -15.76 -2.71 10.33
N PRO A 146 -16.38 -2.69 9.13
CA PRO A 146 -17.30 -3.76 8.76
C PRO A 146 -16.52 -5.05 8.55
N SER A 147 -17.09 -6.21 8.88
CA SER A 147 -16.51 -7.50 8.48
C SER A 147 -16.62 -7.67 6.96
N PHE A 148 -15.62 -8.31 6.34
CA PHE A 148 -15.71 -8.65 4.91
C PHE A 148 -16.60 -9.87 4.71
N THR A 149 -17.67 -9.72 3.94
CA THR A 149 -18.64 -10.80 3.64
C THR A 149 -18.68 -11.19 2.16
N GLY A 150 -17.75 -10.67 1.35
CA GLY A 150 -17.66 -10.97 -0.08
C GLY A 150 -16.86 -12.24 -0.38
N ASP A 151 -16.74 -12.56 -1.67
CA ASP A 151 -15.83 -13.62 -2.13
C ASP A 151 -14.38 -13.13 -2.04
N LEU A 152 -13.52 -13.87 -1.35
CA LEU A 152 -12.09 -13.58 -1.26
C LEU A 152 -11.38 -13.72 -2.61
N LYS A 153 -11.95 -14.45 -3.57
CA LYS A 153 -11.42 -14.56 -4.93
C LYS A 153 -11.79 -13.34 -5.79
N ASP A 154 -12.77 -12.55 -5.38
CA ASP A 154 -13.08 -11.27 -6.02
C ASP A 154 -12.13 -10.19 -5.48
N GLU A 155 -10.96 -10.11 -6.09
CA GLU A 155 -9.93 -9.15 -5.71
C GLU A 155 -10.41 -7.70 -5.79
N VAL A 156 -11.31 -7.36 -6.71
CA VAL A 156 -11.82 -6.00 -6.85
C VAL A 156 -12.68 -5.65 -5.63
N SER A 157 -13.52 -6.58 -5.20
CA SER A 157 -14.33 -6.42 -4.00
C SER A 157 -13.48 -6.33 -2.74
N VAL A 158 -12.48 -7.21 -2.59
CA VAL A 158 -11.53 -7.18 -1.46
C VAL A 158 -10.76 -5.86 -1.41
N ARG A 159 -10.21 -5.40 -2.54
CA ARG A 159 -9.44 -4.14 -2.60
C ARG A 159 -10.30 -2.93 -2.24
N ARG A 160 -11.53 -2.85 -2.74
CA ARG A 160 -12.49 -1.78 -2.39
C ARG A 160 -12.84 -1.79 -0.91
N TYR A 161 -13.09 -2.97 -0.35
CA TYR A 161 -13.32 -3.13 1.09
C TYR A 161 -12.11 -2.62 1.90
N LEU A 162 -10.90 -3.07 1.56
CA LEU A 162 -9.68 -2.71 2.30
C LEU A 162 -9.35 -1.23 2.20
N SER A 163 -9.57 -0.59 1.05
CA SER A 163 -9.43 0.87 0.91
C SER A 163 -10.36 1.60 1.88
N THR A 164 -11.65 1.25 1.86
CA THR A 164 -12.66 1.89 2.72
C THR A 164 -12.39 1.63 4.21
N ALA A 165 -11.99 0.41 4.57
CA ALA A 165 -11.65 0.04 5.93
C ALA A 165 -10.38 0.76 6.41
N TYR A 166 -9.40 0.95 5.53
CA TYR A 166 -8.18 1.70 5.85
C TYR A 166 -8.45 3.19 6.06
N ASP A 167 -9.29 3.80 5.22
CA ASP A 167 -9.72 5.20 5.40
C ASP A 167 -10.32 5.42 6.79
N ARG A 168 -11.23 4.51 7.18
CA ARG A 168 -11.81 4.52 8.52
C ARG A 168 -10.76 4.32 9.61
N TYR A 169 -9.84 3.37 9.44
CA TYR A 169 -8.74 3.16 10.38
C TYR A 169 -7.93 4.45 10.61
N ILE A 170 -7.55 5.16 9.54
CA ILE A 170 -6.78 6.42 9.66
C ILE A 170 -7.56 7.47 10.45
N VAL A 171 -8.84 7.67 10.15
CA VAL A 171 -9.71 8.60 10.88
C VAL A 171 -9.75 8.25 12.38
N LYS A 172 -9.94 6.97 12.72
CA LYS A 172 -10.01 6.53 14.12
C LYS A 172 -8.68 6.63 14.85
N MET A 173 -7.55 6.49 14.16
CA MET A 173 -6.22 6.72 14.74
C MET A 173 -5.96 8.19 15.03
N LEU A 174 -6.40 9.09 14.15
CA LEU A 174 -6.33 10.54 14.39
C LEU A 174 -7.17 10.94 15.61
N GLU A 175 -8.37 10.37 15.75
CA GLU A 175 -9.30 10.68 16.84
C GLU A 175 -8.72 10.39 18.23
N ILE A 176 -7.91 9.34 18.38
CA ILE A 176 -7.22 9.00 19.63
C ILE A 176 -5.80 9.60 19.72
N GLY A 177 -5.46 10.49 18.80
CA GLY A 177 -4.19 11.22 18.76
C GLY A 177 -2.99 10.35 18.41
N LEU A 178 -3.17 9.32 17.60
CA LEU A 178 -2.11 8.41 17.13
C LEU A 178 -1.78 8.58 15.64
N GLY A 179 -1.94 9.79 15.10
CA GLY A 179 -1.67 10.09 13.69
C GLY A 179 -0.20 9.89 13.27
N GLY A 180 0.74 9.98 14.21
CA GLY A 180 2.17 9.71 13.98
C GLY A 180 2.57 8.24 14.19
N ALA A 181 1.62 7.36 14.52
CA ALA A 181 1.83 5.95 14.83
C ALA A 181 0.86 5.03 14.07
N THR A 182 0.45 5.42 12.86
CA THR A 182 -0.40 4.58 12.00
C THR A 182 0.42 3.53 11.26
N MET A 183 -0.22 2.42 10.90
CA MET A 183 0.35 1.47 9.95
C MET A 183 0.16 1.95 8.51
N SER A 184 1.04 1.53 7.61
CA SER A 184 0.89 1.74 6.16
C SER A 184 -0.25 0.89 5.60
N PHE A 185 -0.76 1.28 4.42
CA PHE A 185 -1.78 0.50 3.71
C PHE A 185 -1.29 -0.92 3.41
N THR A 186 -0.01 -1.06 3.03
CA THR A 186 0.59 -2.37 2.76
C THR A 186 0.55 -3.30 3.99
N ARG A 187 0.84 -2.77 5.18
CA ARG A 187 0.75 -3.56 6.43
C ARG A 187 -0.69 -3.92 6.76
N PHE A 188 -1.62 -3.01 6.55
CA PHE A 188 -3.06 -3.25 6.75
C PHE A 188 -3.58 -4.35 5.80
N TYR A 189 -3.24 -4.25 4.51
CA TYR A 189 -3.60 -5.21 3.47
C TYR A 189 -3.04 -6.61 3.76
N ASN A 190 -1.76 -6.71 4.10
CA ASN A 190 -1.14 -7.99 4.44
C ASN A 190 -1.69 -8.57 5.76
N GLY A 191 -2.03 -7.69 6.70
CA GLY A 191 -2.70 -8.06 7.95
C GLY A 191 -4.02 -8.79 7.69
N PHE A 192 -4.85 -8.24 6.79
CA PHE A 192 -6.11 -8.87 6.37
C PHE A 192 -5.89 -10.29 5.86
N TRP A 193 -5.03 -10.47 4.85
CA TRP A 193 -4.81 -11.80 4.25
C TRP A 193 -4.24 -12.82 5.22
N ARG A 194 -3.33 -12.40 6.09
CA ARG A 194 -2.74 -13.27 7.12
C ARG A 194 -3.77 -13.74 8.14
N HIS A 195 -4.69 -12.87 8.56
CA HIS A 195 -5.74 -13.25 9.51
C HIS A 195 -6.86 -14.05 8.85
N GLN A 196 -7.22 -13.68 7.62
CA GLN A 196 -8.24 -14.38 6.85
C GLN A 196 -7.83 -15.82 6.55
N SER A 197 -6.55 -16.07 6.22
CA SER A 197 -6.04 -17.44 6.00
C SER A 197 -6.04 -18.31 7.25
N GLN A 198 -6.16 -17.70 8.43
CA GLN A 198 -6.29 -18.35 9.73
C GLN A 198 -7.74 -18.46 10.21
N GLY A 199 -8.71 -18.05 9.38
CA GLY A 199 -10.13 -18.03 9.75
C GLY A 199 -10.49 -16.96 10.80
N VAL A 200 -9.64 -15.96 10.98
CA VAL A 200 -9.85 -14.87 11.95
C VAL A 200 -10.50 -13.68 11.26
N ASP A 201 -11.61 -13.19 11.80
CA ASP A 201 -12.23 -11.95 11.34
C ASP A 201 -11.30 -10.76 11.59
N TYR A 202 -10.80 -10.18 10.50
CA TYR A 202 -9.86 -9.07 10.56
C TYR A 202 -10.46 -7.80 11.20
N ALA A 203 -11.75 -7.52 10.98
CA ALA A 203 -12.42 -6.37 11.57
C ALA A 203 -12.48 -6.51 13.09
N GLN A 204 -12.87 -7.69 13.59
CA GLN A 204 -12.87 -7.99 15.03
C GLN A 204 -11.47 -7.95 15.65
N ARG A 205 -10.46 -8.46 14.93
CA ARG A 205 -9.06 -8.41 15.36
C ARG A 205 -8.58 -6.95 15.47
N MET A 206 -8.92 -6.11 14.51
CA MET A 206 -8.57 -4.70 14.51
C MET A 206 -9.33 -3.92 15.59
N GLU A 207 -10.59 -4.25 15.86
CA GLU A 207 -11.37 -3.67 16.97
C GLU A 207 -10.70 -3.95 18.31
N SER A 208 -10.28 -5.20 18.55
CA SER A 208 -9.56 -5.59 19.76
C SER A 208 -8.25 -4.81 19.89
N THR A 209 -7.51 -4.67 18.80
CA THR A 209 -6.26 -3.89 18.76
C THR A 209 -6.51 -2.42 19.09
N TYR A 210 -7.58 -1.83 18.55
CA TYR A 210 -7.98 -0.45 18.84
C TYR A 210 -8.37 -0.25 20.31
N HIS A 211 -9.08 -1.20 20.90
CA HIS A 211 -9.38 -1.20 22.33
C HIS A 211 -8.11 -1.16 23.19
N TYR A 212 -7.13 -2.04 22.92
CA TYR A 212 -5.84 -2.02 23.63
C TYR A 212 -5.07 -0.72 23.41
N LEU A 213 -5.05 -0.19 22.18
CA LEU A 213 -4.39 1.10 21.90
C LEU A 213 -4.98 2.23 22.74
N LYS A 214 -6.31 2.27 22.94
CA LYS A 214 -6.93 3.26 23.83
C LYS A 214 -6.53 3.06 25.30
N GLN A 215 -6.45 1.81 25.77
CA GLN A 215 -6.00 1.51 27.13
C GLN A 215 -4.56 1.94 27.37
N ASP A 216 -3.67 1.59 26.45
CA ASP A 216 -2.27 2.03 26.47
C ASP A 216 -2.21 3.55 26.43
N LYS A 217 -2.99 4.19 25.55
CA LYS A 217 -2.99 5.65 25.41
C LYS A 217 -3.40 6.35 26.71
N LYS A 218 -4.32 5.78 27.51
CA LYS A 218 -4.71 6.36 28.82
C LYS A 218 -3.55 6.47 29.80
N THR A 219 -2.60 5.55 29.74
CA THR A 219 -1.57 5.38 30.79
C THR A 219 -0.16 5.68 30.30
N LEU A 220 0.12 5.50 29.01
CA LEU A 220 1.46 5.61 28.42
C LEU A 220 1.59 6.91 27.61
N ALA A 221 2.67 7.63 27.87
CA ALA A 221 3.07 8.75 27.04
C ALA A 221 3.62 8.22 25.71
N VAL A 222 3.09 8.75 24.60
CA VAL A 222 3.57 8.43 23.24
C VAL A 222 4.41 9.60 22.74
N LYS A 223 5.58 9.30 22.18
CA LYS A 223 6.42 10.32 21.54
C LYS A 223 5.65 10.98 20.41
N ALA A 224 5.63 12.32 20.39
CA ALA A 224 4.95 13.08 19.35
C ALA A 224 5.40 12.65 17.94
N ARG A 225 6.71 12.50 17.75
CA ARG A 225 7.31 12.04 16.50
C ARG A 225 8.15 10.78 16.76
N LEU A 226 7.85 9.70 16.04
CA LEU A 226 8.58 8.43 16.15
C LEU A 226 9.91 8.46 15.36
N HIS A 227 9.98 9.25 14.29
CA HIS A 227 11.17 9.46 13.48
C HIS A 227 11.10 10.77 12.68
N SER A 228 12.25 11.29 12.24
CA SER A 228 12.34 12.48 11.38
C SER A 228 12.10 12.20 9.89
N LYS A 229 12.05 10.92 9.47
CA LYS A 229 11.85 10.55 8.06
C LYS A 229 10.55 11.14 7.50
N LEU A 230 10.61 11.58 6.25
CA LEU A 230 9.50 12.13 5.48
C LEU A 230 9.28 11.35 4.18
N PRO A 231 8.09 11.48 3.54
CA PRO A 231 7.90 10.97 2.19
C PRO A 231 8.94 11.59 1.25
N ALA A 232 9.46 10.82 0.31
CA ALA A 232 10.40 11.35 -0.68
C ALA A 232 9.70 12.19 -1.75
N ASN A 233 8.45 11.83 -2.06
CA ASN A 233 7.59 12.47 -3.05
C ASN A 233 6.12 12.11 -2.76
N LEU A 234 5.22 12.55 -3.64
CA LEU A 234 3.78 12.32 -3.51
C LEU A 234 3.27 11.07 -4.25
N ASP A 235 4.15 10.27 -4.85
CA ASP A 235 3.76 9.16 -5.74
C ASP A 235 2.97 8.06 -5.02
N ASN A 236 3.19 7.93 -3.71
CA ASN A 236 2.54 6.92 -2.86
C ASN A 236 1.63 7.58 -1.82
N CYS A 237 1.00 8.69 -2.21
CA CYS A 237 0.01 9.37 -1.40
C CYS A 237 -1.40 9.15 -1.96
N SER A 238 -2.37 9.07 -1.06
CA SER A 238 -3.79 8.93 -1.39
C SER A 238 -4.63 9.83 -0.48
N ALA A 239 -5.79 10.25 -0.97
CA ALA A 239 -6.76 10.98 -0.15
C ALA A 239 -7.65 9.98 0.59
N VAL A 240 -7.71 10.11 1.92
CA VAL A 240 -8.67 9.39 2.77
C VAL A 240 -10.04 10.08 2.68
N ASN A 241 -10.04 11.41 2.66
CA ASN A 241 -11.20 12.25 2.38
C ASN A 241 -10.73 13.65 1.93
N GLY A 242 -11.63 14.64 1.92
CA GLY A 242 -11.28 16.02 1.53
C GLY A 242 -10.22 16.69 2.40
N ASP A 243 -10.05 16.25 3.64
CA ASP A 243 -9.23 16.90 4.66
C ASP A 243 -8.03 16.07 5.11
N ILE A 244 -7.91 14.83 4.64
CA ILE A 244 -6.87 13.89 5.07
C ILE A 244 -6.18 13.27 3.87
N LEU A 245 -4.85 13.39 3.84
CA LEU A 245 -3.97 12.69 2.92
C LEU A 245 -3.10 11.70 3.69
N VAL A 246 -2.83 10.54 3.09
CA VAL A 246 -1.92 9.55 3.65
C VAL A 246 -0.90 9.17 2.61
N CYS A 247 0.37 9.29 2.98
CA CYS A 247 1.49 8.80 2.20
C CYS A 247 2.11 7.60 2.91
N ASP A 248 2.58 6.61 2.15
CA ASP A 248 3.35 5.51 2.74
C ASP A 248 4.45 5.01 1.81
N ASP A 249 5.41 4.29 2.38
CA ASP A 249 6.48 3.64 1.62
C ASP A 249 6.60 2.16 1.95
N VAL A 250 5.47 1.51 2.24
CA VAL A 250 5.35 0.16 2.81
C VAL A 250 5.76 0.09 4.28
N ALA A 251 6.88 0.69 4.67
CA ALA A 251 7.41 0.60 6.03
C ALA A 251 6.82 1.64 6.97
N THR A 252 6.68 2.88 6.48
CA THR A 252 6.25 4.05 7.25
C THR A 252 4.97 4.61 6.65
N SER A 253 4.07 5.09 7.51
CA SER A 253 2.89 5.88 7.13
C SER A 253 3.06 7.31 7.62
N TRP A 254 2.67 8.28 6.81
CA TRP A 254 2.61 9.71 7.12
C TRP A 254 1.20 10.21 6.87
N VAL A 255 0.55 10.77 7.88
CA VAL A 255 -0.81 11.30 7.78
C VAL A 255 -0.73 12.83 7.79
N PHE A 256 -1.28 13.46 6.76
CA PHE A 256 -1.38 14.91 6.66
C PHE A 256 -2.85 15.33 6.76
N VAL A 257 -3.12 16.35 7.55
CA VAL A 257 -4.48 16.89 7.76
C VAL A 257 -4.53 18.34 7.30
N ARG A 258 -5.63 18.74 6.68
CA ARG A 258 -5.83 20.10 6.17
C ARG A 258 -5.60 21.13 7.30
N ALA A 259 -4.77 22.12 7.03
CA ALA A 259 -4.59 23.27 7.89
C ALA A 259 -5.88 24.11 7.90
N GLY A 260 -6.33 24.51 9.08
CA GLY A 260 -7.50 25.37 9.27
C GLY A 260 -7.26 26.80 8.82
#